data_AF-A0A972GGH3-F1
#
_entry.id   AF-A0A972GGH3-F1
#
_cell.length_a   1.000
_cell.length_b   1.000
_cell.length_c   1.000
_cell.angle_alpha   90.00
_cell.angle_beta   90.00
_cell.angle_gamma   90.00
#
_symmetry.space_group_name_H-M   'P 1'
#
loop_
_entity.id
_entity.type
_entity.pdbx_description
1 polymer ?
#
loop_
_entity_poly.entity_id
_entity_poly.type
_entity_poly.pdbx_seq_one_letter_code
_entity_poly.pdbx_strand_id
1 'polypeptide(L)'
;MTGYLSLILTAHVPYVRTVERQPIGEEVLHETIAYSLVPLINTLYDLHELGIQPQIALAFSPILLEQLSDSIVQKHFVIWMEQWLEQLSHERIQYERKRDDHRTYLAHFYLDWGQGILHSFDQRYGRNLVTALYNLCDAGVIEPITGAATHAYLPLLSHKESIRAQLDVGKMVVSRRLGRQPRGLWLPECGYHPKLKPHIVANDTRYTVIDPQSVAHEPPITHLRPRWVVTRQFVAFIRDQMATQQVCSPDLGYVGDPLYLAPRRDTHTRIAWWKNGMGSELDPPLYDPYHAFQRAQEHASHFISYIDGQLSTFQQQHDRPGVVMLPLDLEFIGRRWFEGPAWIQSLIEGVSRHPDIQLTPPSAYLRSYRPRQKAYLRGGSWGMGGDHRTWSHGATFRVWQPIYAAEERFTLLAQRFPHATGIRERLLNQAARELLLAQSSDWPLMMGHEDLSGEALDRLSQHFERFDSLCNLIERPSLATTDLDFLDEVEELDNPFPYLNYRVFTR
;
A
#
# COMPACT_ATOMS: atom_id res chain seq x y z
N MET A 1 10.52 -29.98 6.64
CA MET A 1 10.17 -28.73 5.92
C MET A 1 9.40 -29.09 4.66
N THR A 2 8.10 -28.85 4.68
CA THR A 2 7.13 -29.11 3.61
C THR A 2 6.98 -27.93 2.66
N GLY A 3 7.21 -26.69 3.12
CA GLY A 3 7.10 -25.51 2.27
C GLY A 3 7.37 -24.18 2.95
N TYR A 4 7.03 -23.11 2.23
CA TYR A 4 7.22 -21.74 2.67
C TYR A 4 5.95 -20.91 2.59
N LEU A 5 5.82 -19.94 3.48
CA LEU A 5 4.84 -18.86 3.39
C LEU A 5 5.57 -17.54 3.11
N SER A 6 5.18 -16.87 2.04
CA SER A 6 5.65 -15.51 1.73
C SER A 6 4.54 -14.52 2.02
N LEU A 7 4.59 -13.94 3.22
CA LEU A 7 3.71 -12.85 3.64
C LEU A 7 4.22 -11.53 3.03
N ILE A 8 3.39 -10.91 2.18
CA ILE A 8 3.66 -9.62 1.56
C ILE A 8 2.64 -8.62 2.10
N LEU A 9 3.10 -7.59 2.80
CA LEU A 9 2.22 -6.53 3.28
C LEU A 9 2.31 -5.34 2.33
N THR A 10 1.18 -4.97 1.74
CA THR A 10 1.05 -3.83 0.81
C THR A 10 0.47 -2.64 1.58
N ALA A 11 0.96 -1.44 1.31
CA ALA A 11 0.38 -0.23 1.86
C ALA A 11 0.47 0.91 0.86
N HIS A 12 -0.65 1.57 0.64
CA HIS A 12 -0.75 2.71 -0.25
C HIS A 12 -1.78 3.69 0.29
N VAL A 13 -1.43 4.96 0.22
CA VAL A 13 -2.35 6.08 0.43
C VAL A 13 -2.04 7.07 -0.69
N PRO A 14 -3.05 7.60 -1.42
CA PRO A 14 -2.83 8.68 -2.39
C PRO A 14 -2.11 9.87 -1.72
N TYR A 15 -1.58 10.78 -2.53
CA TYR A 15 -0.92 11.96 -1.98
C TYR A 15 -1.94 12.91 -1.33
N VAL A 16 -2.10 12.91 -0.01
CA VAL A 16 -3.12 13.71 0.71
C VAL A 16 -2.52 14.79 1.59
N ARG A 17 -1.19 14.93 1.61
CA ARG A 17 -0.47 15.96 2.38
C ARG A 17 -1.07 17.35 2.14
N THR A 18 -1.31 18.09 3.21
CA THR A 18 -1.70 19.50 3.17
C THR A 18 -0.65 20.40 3.80
N VAL A 19 -0.67 21.68 3.39
CA VAL A 19 0.20 22.74 3.95
C VAL A 19 -0.50 23.54 5.06
N GLU A 20 -1.74 23.16 5.38
CA GLU A 20 -2.58 23.83 6.37
C GLU A 20 -2.06 23.60 7.78
N ARG A 21 -2.51 24.42 8.74
CA ARG A 21 -2.09 24.24 10.15
C ARG A 21 -2.77 23.07 10.86
N GLN A 22 -3.87 22.58 10.29
CA GLN A 22 -4.70 21.51 10.85
C GLN A 22 -4.66 20.31 9.89
N PRO A 23 -4.77 19.09 10.41
CA PRO A 23 -4.65 17.84 9.64
C PRO A 23 -5.85 17.53 8.73
N ILE A 24 -6.55 18.55 8.23
CA ILE A 24 -7.79 18.40 7.45
C ILE A 24 -7.45 17.82 6.08
N GLY A 25 -8.13 16.74 5.68
CA GLY A 25 -7.91 16.06 4.40
C GLY A 25 -6.84 14.95 4.45
N GLU A 26 -6.11 14.82 5.56
CA GLU A 26 -5.09 13.79 5.77
C GLU A 26 -5.61 12.59 6.58
N GLU A 27 -6.91 12.54 6.88
CA GLU A 27 -7.51 11.58 7.83
C GLU A 27 -7.20 10.14 7.43
N VAL A 28 -7.29 9.79 6.14
CA VAL A 28 -7.01 8.43 5.69
C VAL A 28 -5.55 8.03 5.92
N LEU A 29 -4.62 8.99 5.82
CA LEU A 29 -3.20 8.76 6.11
C LEU A 29 -2.98 8.58 7.61
N HIS A 30 -3.57 9.45 8.43
CA HIS A 30 -3.48 9.35 9.89
C HIS A 30 -4.11 8.07 10.44
N GLU A 31 -5.27 7.67 9.93
CA GLU A 31 -5.87 6.38 10.26
C GLU A 31 -4.98 5.21 9.85
N THR A 32 -4.37 5.27 8.67
CA THR A 32 -3.44 4.23 8.21
C THR A 32 -2.21 4.15 9.14
N ILE A 33 -1.69 5.29 9.59
CA ILE A 33 -0.60 5.34 10.57
C ILE A 33 -1.03 4.70 11.90
N ALA A 34 -2.13 5.14 12.48
CA ALA A 34 -2.56 4.73 13.83
C ALA A 34 -3.03 3.27 13.89
N TYR A 35 -3.89 2.86 12.96
CA TYR A 35 -4.54 1.55 13.01
C TYR A 35 -3.69 0.44 12.39
N SER A 36 -2.76 0.77 11.48
CA SER A 36 -2.13 -0.24 10.62
C SER A 36 -0.60 -0.19 10.72
N LEU A 37 0.03 0.95 10.45
CA LEU A 37 1.49 1.05 10.37
C LEU A 37 2.17 0.96 11.74
N VAL A 38 1.75 1.76 12.72
CA VAL A 38 2.35 1.73 14.07
C VAL A 38 2.19 0.35 14.72
N PRO A 39 0.98 -0.27 14.73
CA PRO A 39 0.81 -1.62 15.27
C PRO A 39 1.68 -2.66 14.57
N LEU A 40 1.75 -2.63 13.22
CA LEU A 40 2.57 -3.56 12.47
C LEU A 40 4.07 -3.40 12.81
N ILE A 41 4.57 -2.16 12.82
CA ILE A 41 5.99 -1.89 13.10
C ILE A 41 6.30 -2.33 14.54
N ASN A 42 5.42 -2.05 15.51
CA ASN A 42 5.54 -2.57 16.87
C ASN A 42 5.66 -4.10 16.88
N THR A 43 4.73 -4.81 16.24
CA THR A 43 4.79 -6.28 16.12
C THR A 43 6.12 -6.75 15.55
N LEU A 44 6.63 -6.14 14.48
CA LEU A 44 7.88 -6.57 13.86
C LEU A 44 9.10 -6.32 14.74
N TYR A 45 9.16 -5.19 15.45
CA TYR A 45 10.21 -4.91 16.41
C TYR A 45 10.15 -5.83 17.61
N ASP A 46 8.96 -6.00 18.22
CA ASP A 46 8.79 -6.84 19.40
C ASP A 46 9.17 -8.30 19.11
N LEU A 47 8.76 -8.83 17.95
CA LEU A 47 9.17 -10.17 17.51
C LEU A 47 10.69 -10.25 17.27
N HIS A 48 11.28 -9.22 16.67
CA HIS A 48 12.72 -9.18 16.44
C HIS A 48 13.54 -9.14 17.74
N GLU A 49 13.11 -8.35 18.71
CA GLU A 49 13.71 -8.25 20.05
C GLU A 49 13.59 -9.58 20.82
N LEU A 50 12.52 -10.35 20.58
CA LEU A 50 12.35 -11.72 21.09
C LEU A 50 13.19 -12.78 20.35
N GLY A 51 14.01 -12.37 19.37
CA GLY A 51 14.88 -13.25 18.60
C GLY A 51 14.19 -13.97 17.43
N ILE A 52 12.92 -13.67 17.14
CA ILE A 52 12.23 -14.17 15.95
C ILE A 52 12.64 -13.29 14.77
N GLN A 53 12.97 -13.91 13.62
CA GLN A 53 13.20 -13.18 12.38
C GLN A 53 12.06 -13.46 11.39
N PRO A 54 11.02 -12.60 11.35
CA PRO A 54 9.87 -12.79 10.46
C PRO A 54 10.22 -12.99 8.98
N GLN A 55 11.23 -12.26 8.48
CA GLN A 55 11.64 -12.25 7.08
C GLN A 55 10.46 -12.09 6.09
N ILE A 56 9.62 -11.08 6.32
CA ILE A 56 8.46 -10.78 5.47
C ILE A 56 8.83 -9.80 4.36
N ALA A 57 7.94 -9.57 3.40
CA ALA A 57 8.14 -8.56 2.36
C ALA A 57 7.18 -7.37 2.52
N LEU A 58 7.67 -6.15 2.28
CA LEU A 58 6.86 -4.93 2.28
C LEU A 58 6.81 -4.31 0.89
N ALA A 59 5.61 -4.12 0.37
CA ALA A 59 5.32 -3.43 -0.87
C ALA A 59 4.61 -2.10 -0.58
N PHE A 60 5.32 -1.19 0.08
CA PHE A 60 4.79 0.15 0.40
C PHE A 60 5.00 1.06 -0.80
N SER A 61 3.93 1.76 -1.20
CA SER A 61 4.00 2.66 -2.35
C SER A 61 5.04 3.77 -2.10
N PRO A 62 5.81 4.18 -3.13
CA PRO A 62 6.78 5.26 -2.98
C PRO A 62 6.16 6.56 -2.49
N ILE A 63 4.95 6.91 -2.97
CA ILE A 63 4.23 8.10 -2.53
C ILE A 63 3.84 8.05 -1.04
N LEU A 64 3.51 6.88 -0.49
CA LEU A 64 3.28 6.73 0.95
C LEU A 64 4.58 6.99 1.73
N LEU A 65 5.72 6.44 1.29
CA LEU A 65 7.01 6.65 1.96
C LEU A 65 7.45 8.12 1.95
N GLU A 66 7.15 8.86 0.88
CA GLU A 66 7.41 10.30 0.82
C GLU A 66 6.55 11.06 1.85
N GLN A 67 5.25 10.79 1.92
CA GLN A 67 4.36 11.42 2.90
C GLN A 67 4.75 11.09 4.35
N LEU A 68 5.08 9.84 4.65
CA LEU A 68 5.53 9.43 6.00
C LEU A 68 6.87 10.07 6.40
N SER A 69 7.67 10.51 5.42
CA SER A 69 8.94 11.20 5.66
C SER A 69 8.78 12.70 5.85
N ASP A 70 7.60 13.27 5.55
CA ASP A 70 7.34 14.70 5.61
C ASP A 70 7.10 15.15 7.06
N SER A 71 7.80 16.19 7.50
CA SER A 71 7.73 16.67 8.88
C SER A 71 6.39 17.32 9.25
N ILE A 72 5.67 17.88 8.26
CA ILE A 72 4.33 18.44 8.48
C ILE A 72 3.35 17.30 8.74
N VAL A 73 3.37 16.25 7.92
CA VAL A 73 2.56 15.04 8.14
C VAL A 73 2.84 14.41 9.50
N GLN A 74 4.12 14.30 9.89
CA GLN A 74 4.50 13.74 11.19
C GLN A 74 3.95 14.56 12.37
N LYS A 75 3.91 15.90 12.24
CA LYS A 75 3.33 16.79 13.24
C LYS A 75 1.81 16.73 13.24
N HIS A 76 1.19 16.71 12.06
CA HIS A 76 -0.24 16.60 11.88
C HIS A 76 -0.81 15.32 12.48
N PHE A 77 -0.10 14.20 12.34
CA PHE A 77 -0.49 12.95 12.99
C PHE A 77 -0.59 13.06 14.51
N VAL A 78 0.36 13.75 15.16
CA VAL A 78 0.33 13.98 16.61
C VAL A 78 -0.88 14.82 17.00
N ILE A 79 -1.13 15.91 16.28
CA ILE A 79 -2.29 16.78 16.51
C ILE A 79 -3.61 15.99 16.35
N TRP A 80 -3.70 15.19 15.29
CA TRP A 80 -4.87 14.37 15.00
C TRP A 80 -5.13 13.34 16.11
N MET A 81 -4.09 12.64 16.58
CA MET A 81 -4.19 11.69 17.68
C MET A 81 -4.60 12.37 19.01
N GLU A 82 -4.02 13.52 19.33
CA GLU A 82 -4.35 14.28 20.54
C GLU A 82 -5.82 14.72 20.55
N GLN A 83 -6.32 15.25 19.42
CA GLN A 83 -7.73 15.62 19.24
C GLN A 83 -8.66 14.41 19.39
N TRP A 84 -8.30 13.27 18.81
CA TRP A 84 -9.07 12.04 18.93
C TRP A 84 -9.13 11.52 20.38
N LEU A 85 -8.00 11.55 21.09
CA LEU A 85 -7.92 11.15 22.50
C LEU A 85 -8.71 12.10 23.43
N GLU A 86 -8.69 13.40 23.15
CA GLU A 86 -9.48 14.39 23.90
C GLU A 86 -10.98 14.14 23.72
N GLN A 87 -11.44 13.94 22.46
CA GLN A 87 -12.83 13.62 22.16
C GLN A 87 -13.28 12.34 22.89
N LEU A 88 -12.48 11.28 22.81
CA LEU A 88 -12.77 10.01 23.46
C LEU A 88 -12.81 10.14 25.00
N SER A 89 -11.94 10.98 25.58
CA SER A 89 -11.94 11.27 27.02
C SER A 89 -13.23 11.96 27.47
N HIS A 90 -13.77 12.86 26.66
CA HIS A 90 -15.06 13.50 26.92
C HIS A 90 -16.22 12.50 26.84
N GLU A 91 -16.24 11.63 25.83
CA GLU A 91 -17.27 10.58 25.69
C GLU A 91 -17.27 9.60 26.86
N ARG A 92 -16.09 9.19 27.33
CA ARG A 92 -15.95 8.34 28.52
C ARG A 92 -16.67 8.92 29.74
N ILE A 93 -16.48 10.21 30.02
CA ILE A 93 -17.14 10.89 31.15
C ILE A 93 -18.67 10.90 30.97
N GLN A 94 -19.16 11.05 29.74
CA GLN A 94 -20.59 10.99 29.44
C GLN A 94 -21.17 9.58 29.68
N TYR A 95 -20.45 8.52 29.27
CA TYR A 95 -20.86 7.14 29.50
C TYR A 95 -20.87 6.77 30.99
N GLU A 96 -19.86 7.20 31.75
CA GLU A 96 -19.82 7.02 33.21
C GLU A 96 -21.03 7.67 33.91
N ARG A 97 -21.37 8.90 33.53
CA ARG A 97 -22.55 9.61 34.08
C ARG A 97 -23.86 8.90 33.75
N LYS A 98 -23.95 8.28 32.58
CA LYS A 98 -25.12 7.50 32.13
C LYS A 98 -25.14 6.08 32.70
N ARG A 99 -24.09 5.64 33.41
CA ARG A 99 -23.89 4.25 33.87
C ARG A 99 -23.94 3.23 32.72
N ASP A 100 -23.36 3.61 31.58
CA ASP A 100 -23.12 2.71 30.46
C ASP A 100 -21.77 2.03 30.66
N ASP A 101 -21.78 0.95 31.46
CA ASP A 101 -20.56 0.30 31.95
C ASP A 101 -19.71 -0.28 30.80
N HIS A 102 -20.36 -0.84 29.77
CA HIS A 102 -19.65 -1.47 28.67
C HIS A 102 -19.00 -0.45 27.73
N ARG A 103 -19.67 0.67 27.41
CA ARG A 103 -19.04 1.75 26.65
C ARG A 103 -17.96 2.47 27.44
N THR A 104 -18.11 2.56 28.76
CA THR A 104 -17.05 3.06 29.64
C THR A 104 -15.82 2.17 29.52
N TYR A 105 -15.97 0.85 29.65
CA TYR A 105 -14.91 -0.13 29.43
C TYR A 105 -14.23 0.01 28.06
N LEU A 106 -15.01 0.11 26.98
CA LEU A 106 -14.46 0.31 25.63
C LEU A 106 -13.73 1.64 25.46
N ALA A 107 -14.24 2.71 26.08
CA ALA A 107 -13.57 4.01 26.03
C ALA A 107 -12.22 3.99 26.74
N HIS A 108 -12.11 3.29 27.89
CA HIS A 108 -10.81 3.03 28.53
C HIS A 108 -9.88 2.24 27.61
N PHE A 109 -10.37 1.15 27.00
CA PHE A 109 -9.59 0.36 26.05
C PHE A 109 -9.02 1.22 24.91
N TYR A 110 -9.85 2.06 24.29
CA TYR A 110 -9.41 2.91 23.19
C TYR A 110 -8.47 4.04 23.62
N LEU A 111 -8.61 4.57 24.84
CA LEU A 111 -7.66 5.55 25.38
C LEU A 111 -6.29 4.91 25.58
N ASP A 112 -6.25 3.73 26.20
CA ASP A 112 -5.00 2.99 26.41
C ASP A 112 -4.34 2.62 25.07
N TRP A 113 -5.13 2.12 24.12
CA TRP A 113 -4.67 1.82 22.77
C TRP A 113 -4.10 3.06 22.09
N GLY A 114 -4.85 4.17 22.03
CA GLY A 114 -4.43 5.39 21.33
C GLY A 114 -3.22 6.06 21.98
N GLN A 115 -3.13 6.05 23.31
CA GLN A 115 -1.93 6.49 24.03
C GLN A 115 -0.71 5.62 23.70
N GLY A 116 -0.89 4.30 23.60
CA GLY A 116 0.15 3.37 23.17
C GLY A 116 0.64 3.62 21.74
N ILE A 117 -0.28 3.92 20.81
CA ILE A 117 0.05 4.33 19.44
C ILE A 117 0.88 5.62 19.45
N LEU A 118 0.42 6.65 20.15
CA LEU A 118 1.10 7.95 20.20
C LEU A 118 2.49 7.82 20.86
N HIS A 119 2.58 7.07 21.95
CA HIS A 119 3.86 6.77 22.62
C HIS A 119 4.83 6.06 21.67
N SER A 120 4.36 5.05 20.94
CA SER A 120 5.21 4.33 19.98
C SER A 120 5.69 5.26 18.85
N PHE A 121 4.78 6.02 18.26
CA PHE A 121 5.13 6.95 17.18
C PHE A 121 6.14 8.01 17.64
N ASP A 122 5.86 8.67 18.77
CA ASP A 122 6.66 9.79 19.27
C ASP A 122 7.95 9.34 19.94
N GLN A 123 7.87 8.44 20.93
CA GLN A 123 8.99 8.08 21.80
C GLN A 123 9.82 6.92 21.23
N ARG A 124 9.18 5.87 20.70
CA ARG A 124 9.91 4.70 20.16
C ARG A 124 10.52 4.98 18.79
N TYR A 125 9.80 5.67 17.91
CA TYR A 125 10.22 5.90 16.54
C TYR A 125 10.64 7.35 16.24
N GLY A 126 10.63 8.25 17.22
CA GLY A 126 11.06 9.64 17.04
C GLY A 126 10.25 10.37 15.95
N ARG A 127 8.96 10.04 15.83
CA ARG A 127 8.02 10.48 14.78
C ARG A 127 8.42 10.10 13.36
N ASN A 128 9.36 9.20 13.16
CA ASN A 128 9.85 8.83 11.83
C ASN A 128 9.74 7.32 11.59
N LEU A 129 8.58 6.90 11.09
CA LEU A 129 8.32 5.50 10.76
C LEU A 129 9.19 5.00 9.60
N VAL A 130 9.62 5.87 8.68
CA VAL A 130 10.47 5.48 7.56
C VAL A 130 11.85 5.04 8.04
N THR A 131 12.41 5.73 9.04
CA THR A 131 13.65 5.30 9.71
C THR A 131 13.47 3.96 10.42
N ALA A 132 12.31 3.74 11.06
CA ALA A 132 12.00 2.45 11.68
C ALA A 132 11.96 1.31 10.64
N LEU A 133 11.30 1.54 9.50
CA LEU A 133 11.27 0.59 8.38
C LEU A 133 12.65 0.35 7.76
N TYR A 134 13.47 1.40 7.62
CA TYR A 134 14.86 1.30 7.20
C TYR A 134 15.64 0.33 8.10
N ASN A 135 15.53 0.50 9.42
CA ASN A 135 16.25 -0.32 10.39
C ASN A 135 15.80 -1.80 10.33
N LEU A 136 14.51 -2.06 10.16
CA LEU A 136 13.99 -3.42 9.98
C LEU A 136 14.46 -4.04 8.64
N CYS A 137 14.57 -3.23 7.58
CA CYS A 137 15.17 -3.67 6.33
C CYS A 137 16.64 -4.01 6.52
N ASP A 138 17.41 -3.15 7.20
CA ASP A 138 18.84 -3.36 7.46
C ASP A 138 19.12 -4.62 8.31
N ALA A 139 18.29 -4.84 9.34
CA ALA A 139 18.32 -6.05 10.17
C ALA A 139 17.90 -7.33 9.42
N GLY A 140 17.39 -7.22 8.19
CA GLY A 140 16.92 -8.37 7.40
C GLY A 140 15.59 -8.96 7.88
N VAL A 141 14.85 -8.24 8.75
CA VAL A 141 13.48 -8.59 9.16
C VAL A 141 12.52 -8.42 7.98
N ILE A 142 12.81 -7.46 7.09
CA ILE A 142 11.97 -7.09 5.96
C ILE A 142 12.76 -7.10 4.64
N GLU A 143 12.14 -7.62 3.58
CA GLU A 143 12.53 -7.36 2.19
C GLU A 143 11.66 -6.25 1.58
N PRO A 144 12.23 -5.11 1.15
CA PRO A 144 11.47 -4.09 0.44
C PRO A 144 11.21 -4.49 -1.02
N ILE A 145 9.98 -4.28 -1.46
CA ILE A 145 9.48 -4.41 -2.83
C ILE A 145 9.13 -3.01 -3.33
N THR A 146 9.55 -2.65 -4.55
CA THR A 146 9.22 -1.34 -5.14
C THR A 146 7.93 -1.38 -5.93
N GLY A 147 7.44 -0.23 -6.37
CA GLY A 147 6.26 -0.09 -7.22
C GLY A 147 6.34 1.16 -8.09
N ALA A 148 5.25 1.49 -8.78
CA ALA A 148 5.12 2.78 -9.47
C ALA A 148 5.16 3.94 -8.46
N ALA A 149 5.82 5.05 -8.81
CA ALA A 149 6.01 6.23 -7.95
C ALA A 149 4.73 6.66 -7.22
N THR A 150 3.64 6.84 -7.96
CA THR A 150 2.34 7.29 -7.45
C THR A 150 1.28 6.19 -7.52
N HIS A 151 1.70 4.92 -7.52
CA HIS A 151 0.79 3.78 -7.69
C HIS A 151 0.00 3.82 -9.02
N ALA A 152 0.54 4.43 -10.07
CA ALA A 152 -0.12 4.53 -11.37
C ALA A 152 -0.51 3.17 -11.97
N TYR A 153 -1.70 3.09 -12.59
CA TYR A 153 -2.14 1.88 -13.27
C TYR A 153 -1.40 1.68 -14.61
N LEU A 154 -0.19 1.12 -14.52
CA LEU A 154 0.76 0.98 -15.62
C LEU A 154 0.20 0.35 -16.92
N PRO A 155 -0.72 -0.65 -16.88
CA PRO A 155 -1.29 -1.21 -18.11
C PRO A 155 -1.98 -0.20 -19.02
N LEU A 156 -2.50 0.90 -18.48
CA LEU A 156 -3.29 1.88 -19.22
C LEU A 156 -2.52 3.15 -19.58
N LEU A 157 -1.33 3.39 -19.03
CA LEU A 157 -0.45 4.49 -19.49
C LEU A 157 -0.07 4.31 -20.96
N SER A 158 -0.10 5.39 -21.75
CA SER A 158 0.08 5.31 -23.21
C SER A 158 1.54 5.52 -23.63
N HIS A 159 2.29 6.35 -22.91
CA HIS A 159 3.69 6.65 -23.20
C HIS A 159 4.67 5.77 -22.42
N LYS A 160 5.69 5.27 -23.12
CA LYS A 160 6.75 4.44 -22.51
C LYS A 160 7.60 5.22 -21.51
N GLU A 161 7.75 6.52 -21.72
CA GLU A 161 8.46 7.48 -20.88
C GLU A 161 7.79 7.57 -19.51
N SER A 162 6.46 7.69 -19.45
CA SER A 162 5.70 7.67 -18.19
C SER A 162 5.84 6.35 -17.45
N ILE A 163 5.73 5.22 -18.15
CA ILE A 163 5.90 3.88 -17.53
C ILE A 163 7.30 3.76 -16.92
N ARG A 164 8.34 4.19 -17.65
CA ARG A 164 9.73 4.20 -17.16
C ARG A 164 9.88 5.14 -15.97
N ALA A 165 9.37 6.36 -16.06
CA ALA A 165 9.43 7.35 -14.99
C ALA A 165 8.80 6.81 -13.70
N GLN A 166 7.59 6.25 -13.78
CA GLN A 166 6.90 5.62 -12.64
C GLN A 166 7.76 4.53 -11.98
N LEU A 167 8.36 3.64 -12.77
CA LEU A 167 9.18 2.53 -12.25
C LEU A 167 10.54 3.00 -11.69
N ASP A 168 11.22 3.90 -12.38
CA ASP A 168 12.56 4.35 -12.02
C ASP A 168 12.52 5.26 -10.79
N VAL A 169 11.55 6.18 -10.73
CA VAL A 169 11.32 7.04 -9.55
C VAL A 169 10.91 6.19 -8.37
N GLY A 170 9.99 5.22 -8.56
CA GLY A 170 9.58 4.33 -7.49
C GLY A 170 10.73 3.49 -6.92
N LYS A 171 11.56 2.90 -7.79
CA LYS A 171 12.76 2.15 -7.37
C LYS A 171 13.76 3.05 -6.64
N MET A 172 13.97 4.27 -7.13
CA MET A 172 14.86 5.24 -6.50
C MET A 172 14.39 5.61 -5.08
N VAL A 173 13.11 5.96 -4.92
CA VAL A 173 12.53 6.36 -3.63
C VAL A 173 12.65 5.22 -2.63
N VAL A 174 12.20 4.01 -2.98
CA VAL A 174 12.29 2.85 -2.09
C VAL A 174 13.74 2.55 -1.70
N SER A 175 14.67 2.60 -2.66
CA SER A 175 16.10 2.38 -2.38
C SER A 175 16.68 3.41 -1.41
N ARG A 176 16.30 4.68 -1.55
CA ARG A 176 16.79 5.77 -0.68
C ARG A 176 16.15 5.72 0.71
N ARG A 177 14.83 5.55 0.78
CA ARG A 177 14.06 5.58 2.02
C ARG A 177 14.30 4.34 2.88
N LEU A 178 14.45 3.16 2.28
CA LEU A 178 14.59 1.89 2.99
C LEU A 178 16.01 1.28 2.92
N GLY A 179 16.98 1.99 2.35
CA GLY A 179 18.40 1.63 2.41
C GLY A 179 18.84 0.42 1.57
N ARG A 180 17.91 -0.26 0.89
CA ARG A 180 18.19 -1.46 0.11
C ARG A 180 17.61 -1.36 -1.29
N GLN A 181 18.38 -1.79 -2.28
CA GLN A 181 17.87 -1.90 -3.64
C GLN A 181 16.81 -3.02 -3.72
N PRO A 182 15.56 -2.68 -4.07
CA PRO A 182 14.47 -3.64 -4.12
C PRO A 182 14.65 -4.57 -5.33
N ARG A 183 14.47 -5.87 -5.09
CA ARG A 183 14.52 -6.91 -6.14
C ARG A 183 13.14 -7.29 -6.66
N GLY A 184 12.11 -7.07 -5.86
CA GLY A 184 10.73 -7.26 -6.25
C GLY A 184 10.11 -5.99 -6.81
N LEU A 185 9.15 -6.18 -7.72
CA LEU A 185 8.22 -5.17 -8.19
C LEU A 185 6.80 -5.55 -7.79
N TRP A 186 6.11 -4.66 -7.09
CA TRP A 186 4.68 -4.68 -6.89
C TRP A 186 4.05 -3.81 -7.98
N LEU A 187 3.36 -4.47 -8.91
CA LEU A 187 2.57 -3.77 -9.91
C LEU A 187 1.30 -3.27 -9.23
N PRO A 188 0.98 -1.96 -9.28
CA PRO A 188 -0.28 -1.44 -8.77
C PRO A 188 -1.43 -2.29 -9.24
N GLU A 189 -2.24 -2.74 -8.29
CA GLU A 189 -3.43 -3.56 -8.53
C GLU A 189 -3.16 -4.94 -9.16
N CYS A 190 -1.94 -5.46 -8.98
CA CYS A 190 -1.40 -6.58 -9.77
C CYS A 190 -1.59 -6.38 -11.29
N GLY A 191 -1.73 -5.13 -11.74
CA GLY A 191 -2.04 -4.75 -13.09
C GLY A 191 -0.89 -5.06 -14.03
N TYR A 192 -1.06 -6.07 -14.88
CA TYR A 192 -0.06 -6.49 -15.83
C TYR A 192 -0.58 -6.39 -17.26
N HIS A 193 0.29 -5.96 -18.16
CA HIS A 193 0.11 -6.10 -19.60
C HIS A 193 1.46 -6.50 -20.24
N PRO A 194 1.49 -7.35 -21.28
CA PRO A 194 2.75 -7.77 -21.92
C PRO A 194 3.66 -6.62 -22.36
N LYS A 195 3.08 -5.45 -22.68
CA LYS A 195 3.83 -4.22 -23.01
C LYS A 195 4.78 -3.75 -21.91
N LEU A 196 4.53 -4.11 -20.64
CA LEU A 196 5.34 -3.67 -19.50
C LEU A 196 6.67 -4.41 -19.40
N LYS A 197 6.78 -5.62 -19.98
CA LYS A 197 7.96 -6.49 -19.90
C LYS A 197 9.31 -5.78 -20.18
N PRO A 198 9.51 -5.04 -21.29
CA PRO A 198 10.78 -4.35 -21.53
C PRO A 198 11.11 -3.30 -20.46
N HIS A 199 10.11 -2.61 -19.91
CA HIS A 199 10.29 -1.58 -18.88
C HIS A 199 10.68 -2.20 -17.53
N ILE A 200 10.01 -3.30 -17.16
CA ILE A 200 10.31 -4.05 -15.94
C ILE A 200 11.73 -4.62 -15.97
N VAL A 201 12.14 -5.20 -17.10
CA VAL A 201 13.50 -5.73 -17.27
C VAL A 201 14.54 -4.62 -17.19
N ALA A 202 14.28 -3.46 -17.82
CA ALA A 202 15.18 -2.30 -17.78
C ALA A 202 15.33 -1.70 -16.37
N ASN A 203 14.27 -1.76 -15.56
CA ASN A 203 14.28 -1.31 -14.17
C ASN A 203 15.10 -2.25 -13.24
N ASP A 204 15.61 -3.38 -13.75
CA ASP A 204 16.40 -4.39 -13.00
C ASP A 204 15.65 -4.91 -11.76
N THR A 205 14.37 -5.21 -11.92
CA THR A 205 13.59 -6.00 -10.95
C THR A 205 13.55 -7.46 -11.40
N ARG A 206 13.57 -8.38 -10.43
CA ARG A 206 13.78 -9.82 -10.67
C ARG A 206 12.50 -10.63 -10.56
N TYR A 207 11.51 -10.12 -9.83
CA TYR A 207 10.22 -10.78 -9.71
C TYR A 207 9.07 -9.79 -9.53
N THR A 208 7.86 -10.26 -9.81
CA THR A 208 6.60 -9.63 -9.40
C THR A 208 5.67 -10.68 -8.82
N VAL A 209 4.64 -10.24 -8.11
CA VAL A 209 3.43 -11.03 -7.84
C VAL A 209 2.37 -10.66 -8.89
N ILE A 210 1.61 -11.64 -9.35
CA ILE A 210 0.49 -11.46 -10.29
C ILE A 210 -0.76 -12.16 -9.79
N ASP A 211 -1.90 -11.71 -10.29
CA ASP A 211 -3.17 -12.42 -10.15
C ASP A 211 -3.18 -13.70 -11.03
N PRO A 212 -3.74 -14.83 -10.56
CA PRO A 212 -3.92 -16.03 -11.37
C PRO A 212 -4.59 -15.78 -12.72
N GLN A 213 -5.49 -14.80 -12.82
CA GLN A 213 -6.20 -14.47 -14.05
C GLN A 213 -5.30 -13.85 -15.13
N SER A 214 -4.14 -13.31 -14.75
CA SER A 214 -3.12 -12.80 -15.68
C SER A 214 -2.28 -13.90 -16.32
N VAL A 215 -2.45 -15.16 -15.91
CA VAL A 215 -1.75 -16.30 -16.50
C VAL A 215 -2.53 -16.79 -17.73
N ALA A 216 -1.86 -16.97 -18.87
CA ALA A 216 -2.48 -17.50 -20.08
C ALA A 216 -2.99 -18.94 -19.84
N HIS A 217 -4.09 -19.31 -20.51
CA HIS A 217 -4.72 -20.63 -20.38
C HIS A 217 -3.81 -21.76 -20.89
N GLU A 218 -2.97 -22.26 -20.00
CA GLU A 218 -2.13 -23.46 -20.14
C GLU A 218 -2.55 -24.48 -19.04
N PRO A 219 -2.15 -25.77 -19.10
CA PRO A 219 -2.55 -26.79 -18.12
C PRO A 219 -2.34 -26.31 -16.67
N PRO A 220 -3.13 -26.81 -15.69
CA PRO A 220 -3.32 -26.18 -14.39
C PRO A 220 -2.01 -25.68 -13.77
N ILE A 221 -1.86 -24.36 -13.76
CA ILE A 221 -0.69 -23.69 -13.21
C ILE A 221 -0.92 -23.50 -11.72
N THR A 222 -0.28 -24.36 -10.92
CA THR A 222 -0.24 -24.18 -9.46
C THR A 222 0.39 -22.85 -9.07
N HIS A 223 -0.22 -22.18 -8.10
CA HIS A 223 0.27 -20.93 -7.51
C HIS A 223 1.47 -21.15 -6.57
N LEU A 224 1.72 -22.39 -6.15
CA LEU A 224 2.73 -22.76 -5.15
C LEU A 224 4.18 -22.76 -5.66
N ARG A 225 4.44 -22.27 -6.88
CA ARG A 225 5.81 -22.17 -7.41
C ARG A 225 5.99 -21.00 -8.37
N PRO A 226 7.15 -20.34 -8.34
CA PRO A 226 7.45 -19.25 -9.27
C PRO A 226 7.68 -19.74 -10.69
N ARG A 227 7.52 -18.83 -11.66
CA ARG A 227 7.62 -19.10 -13.11
C ARG A 227 8.49 -18.08 -13.82
N TRP A 228 9.26 -18.53 -14.81
CA TRP A 228 9.95 -17.62 -15.72
C TRP A 228 8.96 -16.93 -16.66
N VAL A 229 8.93 -15.59 -16.61
CA VAL A 229 8.27 -14.75 -17.63
C VAL A 229 9.30 -14.31 -18.66
N VAL A 230 10.51 -14.01 -18.18
CA VAL A 230 11.69 -13.72 -18.99
C VAL A 230 12.84 -14.54 -18.43
N THR A 231 13.28 -15.53 -19.20
CA THR A 231 14.27 -16.51 -18.73
C THR A 231 15.53 -15.81 -18.18
N ARG A 232 15.93 -16.17 -16.96
CA ARG A 232 17.07 -15.61 -16.19
C ARG A 232 16.96 -14.13 -15.79
N GLN A 233 15.93 -13.40 -16.25
CA GLN A 233 15.76 -11.98 -15.98
C GLN A 233 14.60 -11.71 -15.01
N PHE A 234 13.42 -12.26 -15.28
CA PHE A 234 12.19 -11.89 -14.59
C PHE A 234 11.27 -13.08 -14.30
N VAL A 235 10.80 -13.14 -13.06
CA VAL A 235 9.97 -14.22 -12.49
C VAL A 235 8.59 -13.68 -12.11
N ALA A 236 7.55 -14.48 -12.31
CA ALA A 236 6.25 -14.23 -11.71
C ALA A 236 5.97 -15.24 -10.60
N PHE A 237 5.57 -14.71 -9.46
CA PHE A 237 4.85 -15.44 -8.42
C PHE A 237 3.35 -15.24 -8.63
N ILE A 238 2.57 -16.27 -8.42
CA ILE A 238 1.11 -16.20 -8.53
C ILE A 238 0.58 -16.12 -7.10
N ARG A 239 -0.22 -15.11 -6.78
CA ARG A 239 -0.84 -15.00 -5.44
C ARG A 239 -1.80 -16.16 -5.19
N ASP A 240 -1.91 -16.60 -3.94
CA ASP A 240 -2.95 -17.54 -3.53
C ASP A 240 -4.25 -16.77 -3.26
N GLN A 241 -5.13 -16.74 -4.26
CA GLN A 241 -6.42 -16.05 -4.15
C GLN A 241 -7.31 -16.64 -3.05
N MET A 242 -7.27 -17.96 -2.85
CA MET A 242 -8.12 -18.64 -1.86
C MET A 242 -7.62 -18.33 -0.45
N ALA A 243 -6.30 -18.34 -0.23
CA ALA A 243 -5.73 -17.90 1.04
C ALA A 243 -6.03 -16.42 1.34
N THR A 244 -5.91 -15.52 0.36
CA THR A 244 -6.30 -14.12 0.56
C THR A 244 -7.80 -13.99 0.87
N GLN A 245 -8.68 -14.75 0.20
CA GLN A 245 -10.12 -14.75 0.49
C GLN A 245 -10.44 -15.28 1.88
N GLN A 246 -9.77 -16.34 2.32
CA GLN A 246 -9.92 -16.92 3.66
C GLN A 246 -9.60 -15.91 4.77
N VAL A 247 -8.73 -14.94 4.51
CA VAL A 247 -8.43 -13.84 5.44
C VAL A 247 -9.42 -12.69 5.23
N CYS A 248 -9.48 -12.12 4.03
CA CYS A 248 -10.04 -10.80 3.78
C CYS A 248 -11.51 -10.77 3.32
N SER A 249 -12.14 -11.92 3.04
CA SER A 249 -13.55 -11.92 2.63
C SER A 249 -14.47 -11.62 3.82
N PRO A 250 -15.37 -10.62 3.72
CA PRO A 250 -16.37 -10.38 4.76
C PRO A 250 -17.36 -11.52 4.93
N ASP A 251 -17.68 -12.25 3.86
CA ASP A 251 -18.70 -13.31 3.90
C ASP A 251 -18.12 -14.68 4.25
N LEU A 252 -16.89 -14.96 3.82
CA LEU A 252 -16.27 -16.29 3.90
C LEU A 252 -14.98 -16.32 4.72
N GLY A 253 -14.40 -15.16 5.03
CA GLY A 253 -13.10 -15.03 5.65
C GLY A 253 -13.16 -14.60 7.11
N TYR A 254 -11.98 -14.51 7.74
CA TYR A 254 -11.88 -14.18 9.16
C TYR A 254 -12.45 -12.81 9.48
N VAL A 255 -12.23 -11.80 8.63
CA VAL A 255 -12.67 -10.42 8.88
C VAL A 255 -14.18 -10.28 9.13
N GLY A 256 -14.99 -11.24 8.66
CA GLY A 256 -16.43 -11.29 8.87
C GLY A 256 -16.88 -11.87 10.21
N ASP A 257 -15.95 -12.36 11.05
CA ASP A 257 -16.30 -13.03 12.29
C ASP A 257 -17.13 -12.13 13.21
N PRO A 258 -18.24 -12.64 13.79
CA PRO A 258 -19.18 -11.86 14.60
C PRO A 258 -18.60 -11.33 15.93
N LEU A 259 -17.38 -11.71 16.30
CA LEU A 259 -16.67 -11.15 17.47
C LEU A 259 -15.81 -9.93 17.12
N TYR A 260 -15.41 -9.75 15.85
CA TYR A 260 -14.55 -8.65 15.45
C TYR A 260 -15.27 -7.31 15.39
N LEU A 261 -14.50 -6.24 15.54
CA LEU A 261 -15.00 -4.87 15.45
C LEU A 261 -15.65 -4.61 14.07
N ALA A 262 -16.88 -4.14 14.08
CA ALA A 262 -17.56 -3.72 12.87
C ALA A 262 -16.95 -2.42 12.33
N PRO A 263 -16.83 -2.26 11.00
CA PRO A 263 -16.25 -1.07 10.39
C PRO A 263 -17.11 0.19 10.57
N ARG A 264 -18.37 0.04 10.99
CA ARG A 264 -19.27 1.17 11.19
C ARG A 264 -18.83 2.02 12.38
N ARG A 265 -19.01 3.32 12.25
CA ARG A 265 -18.69 4.31 13.28
C ARG A 265 -19.94 5.05 13.69
N ASP A 266 -19.99 5.44 14.96
CA ASP A 266 -21.04 6.25 15.52
C ASP A 266 -21.06 7.62 14.83
N THR A 267 -22.26 8.13 14.50
CA THR A 267 -22.40 9.33 13.68
C THR A 267 -21.94 10.59 14.41
N HIS A 268 -22.04 10.61 15.74
CA HIS A 268 -21.66 11.75 16.56
C HIS A 268 -20.17 11.71 16.91
N THR A 269 -19.71 10.57 17.40
CA THR A 269 -18.37 10.41 17.97
C THR A 269 -17.34 9.93 16.95
N ARG A 270 -17.79 9.38 15.81
CA ARG A 270 -16.94 8.75 14.78
C ARG A 270 -16.09 7.58 15.29
N ILE A 271 -16.41 7.04 16.46
CA ILE A 271 -15.76 5.86 17.06
C ILE A 271 -16.57 4.60 16.72
N ALA A 272 -15.89 3.48 16.50
CA ALA A 272 -16.52 2.18 16.30
C ALA A 272 -16.73 1.47 17.65
N TRP A 273 -17.99 1.18 18.00
CA TRP A 273 -18.35 0.59 19.31
C TRP A 273 -18.87 -0.83 19.24
N TRP A 274 -19.10 -1.35 18.03
CA TRP A 274 -19.89 -2.55 17.84
C TRP A 274 -19.09 -3.63 17.16
N LYS A 275 -19.47 -4.88 17.41
CA LYS A 275 -18.94 -6.02 16.66
C LYS A 275 -19.73 -6.29 15.38
N ASN A 276 -19.16 -7.10 14.50
CA ASN A 276 -19.81 -7.65 13.33
C ASN A 276 -21.08 -8.44 13.73
N GLY A 277 -22.13 -8.36 12.93
CA GLY A 277 -23.29 -9.25 13.10
C GLY A 277 -24.66 -8.61 12.87
N MET A 278 -25.65 -9.50 12.82
CA MET A 278 -27.08 -9.27 12.52
C MET A 278 -27.86 -8.72 13.73
N GLY A 279 -27.33 -7.71 14.42
CA GLY A 279 -28.16 -6.94 15.37
C GLY A 279 -29.23 -6.17 14.60
N SER A 280 -30.39 -5.90 15.20
CA SER A 280 -31.26 -4.87 14.62
C SER A 280 -30.47 -3.57 14.57
N GLU A 281 -30.69 -2.72 13.56
CA GLU A 281 -30.08 -1.38 13.53
C GLU A 281 -30.41 -0.57 14.80
N LEU A 282 -31.47 -0.95 15.51
CA LEU A 282 -31.99 -0.30 16.70
C LEU A 282 -31.18 -0.58 17.98
N ASP A 283 -30.61 -1.78 18.14
CA ASP A 283 -29.78 -2.11 19.31
C ASP A 283 -28.73 -3.18 19.00
N PRO A 284 -27.65 -2.81 18.32
CA PRO A 284 -26.66 -3.78 17.92
C PRO A 284 -25.63 -4.05 19.04
N PRO A 285 -25.09 -5.28 19.11
CA PRO A 285 -24.23 -5.68 20.21
C PRO A 285 -22.90 -4.94 20.19
N LEU A 286 -22.44 -4.55 21.38
CA LEU A 286 -21.16 -3.88 21.57
C LEU A 286 -19.99 -4.84 21.37
N TYR A 287 -18.86 -4.27 20.96
CA TYR A 287 -17.59 -4.96 20.77
C TYR A 287 -16.96 -5.38 22.10
N ASP A 288 -16.19 -6.47 22.11
CA ASP A 288 -15.39 -6.89 23.28
C ASP A 288 -13.97 -7.26 22.80
N PRO A 289 -12.95 -6.43 23.11
CA PRO A 289 -11.57 -6.65 22.70
C PRO A 289 -11.01 -7.99 23.17
N TYR A 290 -11.37 -8.46 24.37
CA TYR A 290 -10.80 -9.68 24.94
C TYR A 290 -11.13 -10.90 24.06
N HIS A 291 -12.41 -11.06 23.74
CA HIS A 291 -12.87 -12.17 22.90
C HIS A 291 -12.41 -12.05 21.45
N ALA A 292 -12.35 -10.82 20.93
CA ALA A 292 -11.91 -10.56 19.58
C ALA A 292 -10.42 -10.89 19.37
N PHE A 293 -9.53 -10.44 20.27
CA PHE A 293 -8.11 -10.77 20.17
C PHE A 293 -7.83 -12.27 20.39
N GLN A 294 -8.60 -12.95 21.26
CA GLN A 294 -8.53 -14.41 21.37
C GLN A 294 -8.92 -15.09 20.04
N ARG A 295 -10.00 -14.63 19.40
CA ARG A 295 -10.45 -15.13 18.09
C ARG A 295 -9.39 -14.94 17.00
N ALA A 296 -8.65 -13.82 17.01
CA ALA A 296 -7.52 -13.60 16.11
C ALA A 296 -6.42 -14.67 16.24
N GLN A 297 -6.10 -15.11 17.45
CA GLN A 297 -5.13 -16.19 17.67
C GLN A 297 -5.64 -17.55 17.14
N GLU A 298 -6.91 -17.85 17.37
CA GLU A 298 -7.58 -19.05 16.86
C GLU A 298 -7.56 -19.07 15.31
N HIS A 299 -7.90 -17.95 14.68
CA HIS A 299 -7.87 -17.81 13.22
C HIS A 299 -6.47 -17.90 12.63
N ALA A 300 -5.44 -17.38 13.31
CA ALA A 300 -4.06 -17.57 12.87
C ALA A 300 -3.66 -19.06 12.90
N SER A 301 -4.04 -19.78 13.97
CA SER A 301 -3.77 -21.22 14.11
C SER A 301 -4.48 -22.05 13.04
N HIS A 302 -5.74 -21.72 12.74
CA HIS A 302 -6.49 -22.34 11.64
C HIS A 302 -5.83 -22.04 10.29
N PHE A 303 -5.41 -20.81 10.03
CA PHE A 303 -4.75 -20.44 8.78
C PHE A 303 -3.44 -21.20 8.57
N ILE A 304 -2.62 -21.37 9.61
CA ILE A 304 -1.39 -22.18 9.55
C ILE A 304 -1.72 -23.62 9.15
N SER A 305 -2.75 -24.22 9.77
CA SER A 305 -3.19 -25.58 9.44
C SER A 305 -3.69 -25.70 8.00
N TYR A 306 -4.41 -24.69 7.50
CA TYR A 306 -4.86 -24.59 6.12
C TYR A 306 -3.69 -24.56 5.13
N ILE A 307 -2.68 -23.73 5.39
CA ILE A 307 -1.48 -23.63 4.55
C ILE A 307 -0.64 -24.90 4.60
N ASP A 308 -0.51 -25.54 5.77
CA ASP A 308 0.21 -26.80 5.92
C ASP A 308 -0.43 -27.92 5.08
N GLY A 309 -1.75 -28.02 5.09
CA GLY A 309 -2.48 -28.97 4.25
C GLY A 309 -2.21 -28.77 2.75
N GLN A 310 -2.20 -27.52 2.29
CA GLN A 310 -1.89 -27.18 0.88
C GLN A 310 -0.44 -27.55 0.52
N LEU A 311 0.53 -27.16 1.34
CA LEU A 311 1.94 -27.42 1.10
C LEU A 311 2.30 -28.89 1.19
N SER A 312 1.71 -29.62 2.14
CA SER A 312 1.89 -31.07 2.29
C SER A 312 1.36 -31.83 1.07
N THR A 313 0.18 -31.47 0.56
CA THR A 313 -0.38 -32.06 -0.66
C THR A 313 0.52 -31.79 -1.87
N PHE A 314 1.04 -30.58 -1.99
CA PHE A 314 1.98 -30.21 -3.05
C PHE A 314 3.29 -31.01 -2.97
N GLN A 315 3.86 -31.14 -1.77
CA GLN A 315 5.13 -31.84 -1.54
C GLN A 315 5.04 -33.34 -1.88
N GLN A 316 3.87 -33.98 -1.73
CA GLN A 316 3.67 -35.38 -2.13
C GLN A 316 3.83 -35.61 -3.65
N GLN A 317 3.60 -34.58 -4.47
CA GLN A 317 3.60 -34.67 -5.93
C GLN A 317 4.84 -34.00 -6.57
N HIS A 318 5.70 -33.37 -5.77
CA HIS A 318 6.78 -32.52 -6.25
C HIS A 318 8.10 -32.70 -5.52
N ASP A 319 9.20 -32.51 -6.24
CA ASP A 319 10.58 -32.71 -5.78
C ASP A 319 11.15 -31.55 -4.95
N ARG A 320 10.31 -30.58 -4.56
CA ARG A 320 10.74 -29.33 -3.93
C ARG A 320 9.63 -28.72 -3.07
N PRO A 321 9.99 -27.92 -2.06
CA PRO A 321 9.02 -27.19 -1.26
C PRO A 321 8.26 -26.17 -2.09
N GLY A 322 6.95 -26.12 -1.89
CA GLY A 322 6.08 -25.07 -2.42
C GLY A 322 6.28 -23.75 -1.68
N VAL A 323 5.76 -22.66 -2.25
CA VAL A 323 5.68 -21.35 -1.61
C VAL A 323 4.30 -20.74 -1.81
N VAL A 324 3.61 -20.46 -0.71
CA VAL A 324 2.35 -19.71 -0.72
C VAL A 324 2.65 -18.23 -0.75
N MET A 325 2.01 -17.51 -1.66
CA MET A 325 2.18 -16.07 -1.84
C MET A 325 0.94 -15.37 -1.28
N LEU A 326 1.07 -14.75 -0.11
CA LEU A 326 -0.03 -14.12 0.60
C LEU A 326 0.17 -12.59 0.65
N PRO A 327 -0.29 -11.86 -0.38
CA PRO A 327 -0.40 -10.41 -0.29
C PRO A 327 -1.60 -10.03 0.59
N LEU A 328 -1.37 -9.15 1.56
CA LEU A 328 -2.40 -8.54 2.41
C LEU A 328 -2.21 -7.01 2.42
N ASP A 329 -3.32 -6.30 2.27
CA ASP A 329 -3.33 -4.84 2.25
C ASP A 329 -3.52 -4.27 3.66
N LEU A 330 -2.64 -3.34 4.05
CA LEU A 330 -2.73 -2.64 5.32
C LEU A 330 -3.88 -1.63 5.38
N GLU A 331 -4.50 -1.28 4.25
CA GLU A 331 -5.80 -0.62 4.30
C GLU A 331 -6.86 -1.51 4.96
N PHE A 332 -6.73 -2.83 4.83
CA PHE A 332 -7.62 -3.79 5.49
C PHE A 332 -7.11 -4.16 6.88
N ILE A 333 -5.83 -4.54 7.00
CA ILE A 333 -5.23 -4.94 8.27
C ILE A 333 -5.08 -3.73 9.19
N GLY A 334 -5.89 -3.66 10.24
CA GLY A 334 -5.92 -2.56 11.20
C GLY A 334 -7.10 -1.63 10.94
N ARG A 335 -7.09 -0.89 9.83
CA ARG A 335 -8.09 0.15 9.58
C ARG A 335 -9.51 -0.39 9.33
N ARG A 336 -9.67 -1.49 8.57
CA ARG A 336 -10.97 -2.15 8.34
C ARG A 336 -11.16 -3.40 9.21
N TRP A 337 -10.07 -4.04 9.61
CA TRP A 337 -10.04 -5.18 10.53
C TRP A 337 -9.09 -4.87 11.68
N PHE A 338 -9.65 -4.38 12.78
CA PHE A 338 -8.92 -3.84 13.92
C PHE A 338 -7.96 -4.86 14.56
N GLU A 339 -8.35 -6.13 14.59
CA GLU A 339 -7.58 -7.23 15.16
C GLU A 339 -6.51 -7.79 14.20
N GLY A 340 -6.47 -7.30 12.96
CA GLY A 340 -5.55 -7.75 11.92
C GLY A 340 -4.08 -7.77 12.33
N PRO A 341 -3.52 -6.72 12.95
CA PRO A 341 -2.13 -6.73 13.43
C PRO A 341 -1.85 -7.84 14.46
N ALA A 342 -2.80 -8.11 15.38
CA ALA A 342 -2.66 -9.19 16.35
C ALA A 342 -2.76 -10.58 15.70
N TRP A 343 -3.58 -10.73 14.65
CA TRP A 343 -3.60 -11.93 13.82
C TRP A 343 -2.26 -12.13 13.10
N ILE A 344 -1.66 -11.07 12.53
CA ILE A 344 -0.33 -11.14 11.88
C ILE A 344 0.73 -11.57 12.89
N GLN A 345 0.75 -10.98 14.09
CA GLN A 345 1.67 -11.38 15.15
C GLN A 345 1.54 -12.87 15.45
N SER A 346 0.31 -13.33 15.71
CA SER A 346 0.01 -14.72 16.03
C SER A 346 0.40 -15.67 14.89
N LEU A 347 0.20 -15.26 13.64
CA LEU A 347 0.62 -16.01 12.45
C LEU A 347 2.14 -16.15 12.40
N ILE A 348 2.88 -15.05 12.56
CA ILE A 348 4.35 -15.08 12.50
C ILE A 348 4.93 -15.93 13.63
N GLU A 349 4.42 -15.75 14.85
CA GLU A 349 4.83 -16.55 15.99
C GLU A 349 4.52 -18.04 15.79
N GLY A 350 3.31 -18.35 15.33
CA GLY A 350 2.87 -19.73 15.07
C GLY A 350 3.73 -20.40 14.00
N VAL A 351 4.00 -19.71 12.87
CA VAL A 351 4.87 -20.24 11.81
C VAL A 351 6.31 -20.39 12.29
N SER A 352 6.83 -19.46 13.11
CA SER A 352 8.20 -19.56 13.64
C SER A 352 8.45 -20.80 14.51
N ARG A 353 7.38 -21.34 15.12
CA ARG A 353 7.41 -22.56 15.93
C ARG A 353 6.98 -23.81 15.14
N HIS A 354 6.53 -23.65 13.90
CA HIS A 354 6.05 -24.76 13.07
C HIS A 354 7.25 -25.56 12.52
N PRO A 355 7.25 -26.91 12.61
CA PRO A 355 8.40 -27.72 12.21
C PRO A 355 8.62 -27.75 10.69
N ASP A 356 7.55 -27.51 9.92
CA ASP A 356 7.54 -27.81 8.49
C ASP A 356 7.29 -26.61 7.56
N ILE A 357 6.85 -25.47 8.10
CA ILE A 357 6.61 -24.25 7.33
C ILE A 357 7.59 -23.20 7.79
N GLN A 358 8.18 -22.46 6.85
CA GLN A 358 9.01 -21.31 7.18
C GLN A 358 8.50 -20.05 6.47
N LEU A 359 8.56 -18.91 7.16
CA LEU A 359 8.41 -17.63 6.49
C LEU A 359 9.61 -17.37 5.56
N THR A 360 9.34 -16.80 4.39
CA THR A 360 10.41 -16.42 3.47
C THR A 360 10.01 -15.21 2.64
N PRO A 361 10.92 -14.25 2.43
CA PRO A 361 10.68 -13.20 1.49
C PRO A 361 10.97 -13.74 0.07
N PRO A 362 10.32 -13.23 -0.98
CA PRO A 362 10.33 -13.90 -2.27
C PRO A 362 11.73 -14.03 -2.88
N SER A 363 12.64 -13.07 -2.64
CA SER A 363 14.00 -13.17 -3.15
C SER A 363 14.82 -14.26 -2.46
N ALA A 364 14.56 -14.56 -1.18
CA ALA A 364 15.24 -15.63 -0.47
C ALA A 364 14.84 -16.99 -1.02
N TYR A 365 13.53 -17.21 -1.23
CA TYR A 365 13.05 -18.40 -1.91
C TYR A 365 13.71 -18.57 -3.29
N LEU A 366 13.79 -17.51 -4.10
CA LEU A 366 14.41 -17.58 -5.43
C LEU A 366 15.92 -17.84 -5.41
N ARG A 367 16.64 -17.52 -4.32
CA ARG A 367 18.06 -17.87 -4.18
C ARG A 367 18.25 -19.38 -4.05
N SER A 368 17.36 -20.05 -3.32
CA SER A 368 17.40 -21.49 -3.10
C SER A 368 16.75 -22.30 -4.23
N TYR A 369 15.63 -21.81 -4.77
CA TYR A 369 14.80 -22.54 -5.73
C TYR A 369 14.55 -21.72 -6.99
N ARG A 370 15.32 -21.98 -8.04
CA ARG A 370 15.08 -21.35 -9.36
C ARG A 370 13.86 -21.97 -10.05
N PRO A 371 13.03 -21.16 -10.74
CA PRO A 371 11.94 -21.69 -11.56
C PRO A 371 12.48 -22.64 -12.62
N ARG A 372 11.79 -23.77 -12.85
CA ARG A 372 12.09 -24.67 -13.99
C ARG A 372 11.13 -24.46 -15.17
N GLN A 373 9.97 -23.86 -14.92
CA GLN A 373 8.90 -23.72 -15.90
C GLN A 373 8.73 -22.25 -16.29
N LYS A 374 8.32 -22.05 -17.53
CA LYS A 374 7.90 -20.73 -18.03
C LYS A 374 6.40 -20.56 -17.77
N ALA A 375 5.96 -19.32 -17.78
CA ALA A 375 4.55 -18.97 -17.89
C ALA A 375 4.42 -17.79 -18.86
N TYR A 376 3.39 -17.85 -19.70
CA TYR A 376 3.00 -16.74 -20.54
C TYR A 376 1.94 -15.94 -19.81
N LEU A 377 2.15 -14.63 -19.71
CA LEU A 377 1.22 -13.74 -19.05
C LEU A 377 0.43 -12.95 -20.09
N ARG A 378 -0.88 -12.82 -19.85
CA ARG A 378 -1.81 -11.96 -20.60
C ARG A 378 -2.14 -10.71 -19.79
N GLY A 379 -2.84 -9.76 -20.41
CA GLY A 379 -3.38 -8.61 -19.70
C GLY A 379 -4.33 -9.05 -18.58
N GLY A 380 -4.14 -8.52 -17.38
CA GLY A 380 -4.96 -8.83 -16.22
C GLY A 380 -4.63 -7.97 -15.00
N SER A 381 -5.42 -8.12 -13.95
CA SER A 381 -5.24 -7.47 -12.65
C SER A 381 -5.87 -8.33 -11.55
N TRP A 382 -5.76 -7.91 -10.29
CA TRP A 382 -6.53 -8.52 -9.20
C TRP A 382 -7.89 -7.85 -8.95
N GLY A 383 -8.28 -6.88 -9.79
CA GLY A 383 -9.55 -6.15 -9.69
C GLY A 383 -10.76 -7.00 -10.05
N MET A 384 -11.95 -6.40 -9.97
CA MET A 384 -13.21 -7.09 -10.29
C MET A 384 -13.19 -7.63 -11.73
N GLY A 385 -13.39 -8.93 -11.89
CA GLY A 385 -13.32 -9.62 -13.19
C GLY A 385 -11.90 -9.90 -13.70
N GLY A 386 -10.86 -9.58 -12.91
CA GLY A 386 -9.44 -9.84 -13.14
C GLY A 386 -8.85 -9.34 -14.45
N ASP A 387 -9.46 -8.29 -15.00
CA ASP A 387 -8.96 -7.56 -16.17
C ASP A 387 -8.79 -6.07 -15.84
N HIS A 388 -8.83 -5.20 -16.85
CA HIS A 388 -8.58 -3.77 -16.69
C HIS A 388 -9.85 -2.95 -16.43
N ARG A 389 -11.05 -3.56 -16.46
CA ARG A 389 -12.33 -2.84 -16.49
C ARG A 389 -12.57 -1.95 -15.27
N THR A 390 -12.09 -2.32 -14.09
CA THR A 390 -12.17 -1.47 -12.89
C THR A 390 -11.59 -0.08 -13.14
N TRP A 391 -10.54 0.03 -13.94
CA TRP A 391 -9.89 1.30 -14.26
C TRP A 391 -10.22 1.83 -15.66
N SER A 392 -10.92 1.09 -16.51
CA SER A 392 -11.08 1.43 -17.94
C SER A 392 -12.52 1.43 -18.46
N HIS A 393 -13.53 1.41 -17.59
CA HIS A 393 -14.94 1.29 -17.98
C HIS A 393 -15.86 2.28 -17.25
N GLY A 394 -16.99 2.62 -17.88
CA GLY A 394 -17.97 3.55 -17.28
C GLY A 394 -17.38 4.96 -17.08
N ALA A 395 -17.54 5.51 -15.88
CA ALA A 395 -17.03 6.85 -15.53
C ALA A 395 -15.50 6.95 -15.61
N THR A 396 -14.78 5.86 -15.34
CA THR A 396 -13.31 5.85 -15.24
C THR A 396 -12.60 5.99 -16.58
N PHE A 397 -13.26 5.66 -17.70
CA PHE A 397 -12.68 5.81 -19.04
C PHE A 397 -12.30 7.28 -19.35
N ARG A 398 -13.04 8.23 -18.78
CA ARG A 398 -12.88 9.67 -19.09
C ARG A 398 -11.57 10.25 -18.55
N VAL A 399 -10.95 9.63 -17.55
CA VAL A 399 -9.69 10.13 -16.95
C VAL A 399 -8.49 9.95 -17.87
N TRP A 400 -8.53 8.95 -18.75
CA TRP A 400 -7.35 8.55 -19.52
C TRP A 400 -7.04 9.49 -20.68
N GLN A 401 -8.06 10.09 -21.32
CA GLN A 401 -7.85 11.01 -22.44
C GLN A 401 -7.02 12.24 -22.02
N PRO A 402 -7.36 12.96 -20.93
CA PRO A 402 -6.50 14.02 -20.39
C PRO A 402 -5.10 13.53 -19.99
N ILE A 403 -4.99 12.35 -19.34
CA ILE A 403 -3.70 11.78 -18.98
C ILE A 403 -2.84 11.60 -20.23
N TYR A 404 -3.36 11.01 -21.31
CA TYR A 404 -2.61 10.78 -22.55
C TYR A 404 -2.14 12.08 -23.20
N ALA A 405 -2.97 13.12 -23.23
CA ALA A 405 -2.58 14.43 -23.73
C ALA A 405 -1.45 15.05 -22.88
N ALA A 406 -1.51 14.91 -21.55
CA ALA A 406 -0.46 15.39 -20.65
C ALA A 406 0.84 14.59 -20.81
N GLU A 407 0.76 13.27 -20.98
CA GLU A 407 1.92 12.41 -21.26
C GLU A 407 2.66 12.82 -22.54
N GLU A 408 1.90 13.04 -23.63
CA GLU A 408 2.45 13.48 -24.91
C GLU A 408 3.11 14.86 -24.78
N ARG A 409 2.39 15.83 -24.21
CA ARG A 409 2.87 17.19 -24.02
C ARG A 409 4.16 17.21 -23.21
N PHE A 410 4.22 16.49 -22.10
CA PHE A 410 5.40 16.48 -21.25
C PHE A 410 6.60 15.80 -21.93
N THR A 411 6.35 14.70 -22.65
CA THR A 411 7.40 14.01 -23.41
C THR A 411 8.05 14.94 -24.44
N LEU A 412 7.24 15.71 -25.18
CA LEU A 412 7.74 16.70 -26.15
C LEU A 412 8.57 17.80 -25.47
N LEU A 413 8.12 18.31 -24.32
CA LEU A 413 8.86 19.33 -23.56
C LEU A 413 10.19 18.81 -23.03
N ALA A 414 10.21 17.62 -22.45
CA ALA A 414 11.41 16.98 -21.94
C ALA A 414 12.44 16.75 -23.06
N GLN A 415 11.99 16.34 -24.25
CA GLN A 415 12.84 16.17 -25.44
C GLN A 415 13.33 17.50 -26.03
N ARG A 416 12.51 18.55 -25.99
CA ARG A 416 12.87 19.89 -26.47
C ARG A 416 13.93 20.54 -25.58
N PHE A 417 13.90 20.25 -24.28
CA PHE A 417 14.81 20.83 -23.30
C PHE A 417 15.60 19.76 -22.52
N PRO A 418 16.46 18.94 -23.15
CA PRO A 418 17.12 17.80 -22.49
C PRO A 418 18.22 18.22 -21.50
N HIS A 419 18.72 19.46 -21.63
CA HIS A 419 19.80 20.03 -20.84
C HIS A 419 19.37 21.33 -20.13
N ALA A 420 18.08 21.48 -19.81
CA ALA A 420 17.60 22.62 -19.03
C ALA A 420 18.34 22.70 -17.69
N THR A 421 18.60 23.90 -17.20
CA THR A 421 19.20 24.17 -15.89
C THR A 421 18.44 25.30 -15.20
N GLY A 422 18.67 25.48 -13.89
CA GLY A 422 18.09 26.58 -13.12
C GLY A 422 16.56 26.51 -13.06
N ILE A 423 15.89 27.64 -13.28
CA ILE A 423 14.42 27.75 -13.12
C ILE A 423 13.68 26.84 -14.09
N ARG A 424 14.14 26.68 -15.33
CA ARG A 424 13.48 25.80 -16.30
C ARG A 424 13.56 24.33 -15.89
N GLU A 425 14.67 23.92 -15.26
CA GLU A 425 14.79 22.58 -14.69
C GLU A 425 13.84 22.37 -13.50
N ARG A 426 13.69 23.37 -12.62
CA ARG A 426 12.70 23.35 -11.53
C ARG A 426 11.28 23.19 -12.06
N LEU A 427 10.89 24.02 -13.04
CA LEU A 427 9.58 23.93 -13.70
C LEU A 427 9.34 22.55 -14.32
N LEU A 428 10.32 21.99 -15.02
CA LEU A 428 10.22 20.65 -15.62
C LEU A 428 10.10 19.55 -14.56
N ASN A 429 10.83 19.66 -13.44
CA ASN A 429 10.72 18.73 -12.33
C ASN A 429 9.34 18.80 -11.68
N GLN A 430 8.80 20.00 -11.43
CA GLN A 430 7.47 20.16 -10.84
C GLN A 430 6.37 19.69 -11.81
N ALA A 431 6.44 20.02 -13.10
CA ALA A 431 5.50 19.52 -14.09
C ALA A 431 5.56 17.98 -14.19
N ALA A 432 6.73 17.37 -14.03
CA ALA A 432 6.85 15.92 -13.93
C ALA A 432 6.14 15.36 -12.68
N ARG A 433 6.21 16.05 -11.53
CA ARG A 433 5.48 15.64 -10.31
C ARG A 433 3.98 15.68 -10.53
N GLU A 434 3.45 16.79 -11.06
CA GLU A 434 2.02 16.92 -11.36
C GLU A 434 1.54 15.81 -12.31
N LEU A 435 2.32 15.51 -13.36
CA LEU A 435 1.98 14.42 -14.27
C LEU A 435 1.98 13.06 -13.56
N LEU A 436 2.98 12.77 -12.72
CA LEU A 436 3.01 11.51 -11.98
C LEU A 436 1.83 11.42 -11.00
N LEU A 437 1.47 12.50 -10.31
CA LEU A 437 0.33 12.55 -9.39
C LEU A 437 -1.00 12.33 -10.13
N ALA A 438 -1.19 12.98 -11.27
CA ALA A 438 -2.37 12.78 -12.13
C ALA A 438 -2.50 11.35 -12.67
N GLN A 439 -1.40 10.59 -12.75
CA GLN A 439 -1.40 9.20 -13.23
C GLN A 439 -1.82 8.16 -12.17
N SER A 440 -2.09 8.55 -10.92
CA SER A 440 -2.44 7.58 -9.87
C SER A 440 -3.64 6.70 -10.26
N SER A 441 -3.61 5.42 -9.88
CA SER A 441 -4.75 4.52 -10.02
C SER A 441 -5.91 4.85 -9.08
N ASP A 442 -5.69 5.70 -8.07
CA ASP A 442 -6.70 6.08 -7.10
C ASP A 442 -7.84 6.87 -7.75
N TRP A 443 -7.55 7.78 -8.69
CA TRP A 443 -8.57 8.62 -9.32
C TRP A 443 -9.68 7.81 -10.00
N PRO A 444 -9.36 6.88 -10.94
CA PRO A 444 -10.39 6.00 -11.49
C PRO A 444 -11.05 5.09 -10.44
N LEU A 445 -10.33 4.64 -9.40
CA LEU A 445 -10.93 3.79 -8.37
C LEU A 445 -11.97 4.56 -7.54
N MET A 446 -11.63 5.77 -7.10
CA MET A 446 -12.52 6.68 -6.36
C MET A 446 -13.73 7.10 -7.19
N MET A 447 -13.57 7.34 -8.50
CA MET A 447 -14.69 7.64 -9.41
C MET A 447 -15.67 6.48 -9.60
N GLY A 448 -15.25 5.25 -9.30
CA GLY A 448 -16.12 4.08 -9.25
C GLY A 448 -17.05 4.06 -8.03
N HIS A 449 -16.80 4.90 -7.02
CA HIS A 449 -17.61 5.05 -5.82
C HIS A 449 -18.41 6.36 -5.88
N GLU A 450 -19.74 6.28 -5.70
CA GLU A 450 -20.64 7.44 -5.85
C GLU A 450 -20.23 8.61 -4.93
N ASP A 451 -19.84 8.32 -3.69
CA ASP A 451 -19.52 9.34 -2.67
C ASP A 451 -18.17 10.04 -2.89
N LEU A 452 -17.24 9.42 -3.62
CA LEU A 452 -15.86 9.92 -3.78
C LEU A 452 -15.59 10.49 -5.18
N SER A 453 -16.54 10.35 -6.11
CA SER A 453 -16.37 10.73 -7.51
C SER A 453 -16.12 12.23 -7.69
N GLY A 454 -16.82 13.08 -6.93
CA GLY A 454 -16.62 14.53 -6.97
C GLY A 454 -15.23 14.94 -6.50
N GLU A 455 -14.80 14.47 -5.33
CA GLU A 455 -13.47 14.75 -4.78
C GLU A 455 -12.35 14.29 -5.72
N ALA A 456 -12.48 13.09 -6.29
CA ALA A 456 -11.50 12.56 -7.23
C ALA A 456 -11.36 13.42 -8.49
N LEU A 457 -12.48 13.91 -9.04
CA LEU A 457 -12.49 14.79 -10.20
C LEU A 457 -11.86 16.16 -9.89
N ASP A 458 -12.19 16.74 -8.74
CA ASP A 458 -11.65 18.04 -8.33
C ASP A 458 -10.13 17.98 -8.15
N ARG A 459 -9.64 16.95 -7.45
CA ARG A 459 -8.21 16.77 -7.20
C ARG A 459 -7.42 16.46 -8.48
N LEU A 460 -7.96 15.60 -9.34
CA LEU A 460 -7.36 15.32 -10.64
C LEU A 460 -7.30 16.59 -11.51
N SER A 461 -8.36 17.40 -11.51
CA SER A 461 -8.41 18.65 -12.28
C SER A 461 -7.37 19.65 -11.78
N GLN A 462 -7.17 19.78 -10.47
CA GLN A 462 -6.14 20.64 -9.89
C GLN A 462 -4.72 20.25 -10.35
N HIS A 463 -4.40 18.95 -10.39
CA HIS A 463 -3.11 18.50 -10.93
C HIS A 463 -2.94 18.86 -12.41
N PHE A 464 -3.98 18.74 -13.23
CA PHE A 464 -3.92 19.17 -14.63
C PHE A 464 -3.79 20.68 -14.80
N GLU A 465 -4.51 21.49 -14.01
CA GLU A 465 -4.40 22.95 -14.05
C GLU A 465 -2.99 23.43 -13.69
N ARG A 466 -2.39 22.84 -12.65
CA ARG A 466 -0.99 23.11 -12.26
C ARG A 466 -0.04 22.64 -13.34
N PHE A 467 -0.19 21.42 -13.84
CA PHE A 467 0.62 20.86 -14.92
C PHE A 467 0.62 21.75 -16.17
N ASP A 468 -0.56 22.17 -16.64
CA ASP A 468 -0.69 22.97 -17.84
C ASP A 468 -0.10 24.37 -17.66
N SER A 469 -0.30 24.96 -16.47
CA SER A 469 0.31 26.25 -16.10
C SER A 469 1.83 26.16 -16.12
N LEU A 470 2.42 25.14 -15.49
CA LEU A 470 3.87 24.90 -15.48
C LEU A 470 4.41 24.67 -16.91
N CYS A 471 3.72 23.87 -17.72
CA CYS A 471 4.08 23.65 -19.12
C CYS A 471 4.08 24.95 -19.94
N ASN A 472 3.07 25.81 -19.75
CA ASN A 472 3.03 27.13 -20.38
C ASN A 472 4.23 28.01 -19.97
N LEU A 473 4.62 27.97 -18.69
CA LEU A 473 5.78 28.72 -18.18
C LEU A 473 7.11 28.20 -18.76
N ILE A 474 7.27 26.88 -18.93
CA ILE A 474 8.49 26.27 -19.51
C ILE A 474 8.77 26.83 -20.91
N GLU A 475 7.73 27.04 -21.70
CA GLU A 475 7.82 27.48 -23.10
C GLU A 475 8.05 28.99 -23.25
N ARG A 476 7.84 29.77 -22.18
CA ARG A 476 8.07 31.22 -22.21
C ARG A 476 9.57 31.55 -22.28
N PRO A 477 9.94 32.63 -23.00
CA PRO A 477 11.33 33.09 -23.07
C PRO A 477 11.80 33.76 -21.76
N SER A 478 10.88 34.36 -21.01
CA SER A 478 11.14 35.07 -19.75
C SER A 478 9.98 34.87 -18.78
N LEU A 479 10.28 34.90 -17.47
CA LEU A 479 9.33 34.71 -16.39
C LEU A 479 9.21 35.98 -15.56
N ALA A 480 8.01 36.31 -15.12
CA ALA A 480 7.75 37.37 -14.15
C ALA A 480 7.95 36.87 -12.71
N THR A 481 8.08 37.77 -11.74
CA THR A 481 8.16 37.40 -10.31
C THR A 481 6.97 36.55 -9.87
N THR A 482 5.77 36.89 -10.33
CA THR A 482 4.54 36.12 -10.04
C THR A 482 4.58 34.69 -10.56
N ASP A 483 5.32 34.42 -11.65
CA ASP A 483 5.49 33.06 -12.17
C ASP A 483 6.42 32.23 -11.25
N LEU A 484 7.36 32.89 -10.56
CA LEU A 484 8.24 32.26 -9.58
C LEU A 484 7.51 32.00 -8.26
N ASP A 485 6.70 32.97 -7.81
CA ASP A 485 5.87 32.81 -6.61
C ASP A 485 4.90 31.62 -6.79
N PHE A 486 4.29 31.48 -7.97
CA PHE A 486 3.45 30.33 -8.31
C PHE A 486 4.24 29.01 -8.30
N LEU A 487 5.46 28.98 -8.84
CA LEU A 487 6.30 27.78 -8.80
C LEU A 487 6.64 27.39 -7.35
N ASP A 488 6.99 28.35 -6.51
CA ASP A 488 7.31 28.10 -5.10
C ASP A 488 6.07 27.58 -4.33
N GLU A 489 4.87 28.11 -4.62
CA GLU A 489 3.61 27.63 -4.06
C GLU A 489 3.33 26.17 -4.43
N VAL A 490 3.45 25.82 -5.71
CA VAL A 490 3.20 24.45 -6.18
C VAL A 490 4.28 23.48 -5.69
N GLU A 491 5.54 23.90 -5.63
CA GLU A 491 6.63 23.07 -5.06
C GLU A 491 6.43 22.79 -3.56
N GLU A 492 5.80 23.69 -2.81
CA GLU A 492 5.46 23.46 -1.39
C GLU A 492 4.21 22.58 -1.23
N LEU A 493 3.21 22.77 -2.09
CA LEU A 493 1.96 22.01 -2.03
C LEU A 493 2.16 20.55 -2.48
N ASP A 494 2.77 20.37 -3.65
CA ASP A 494 2.99 19.09 -4.32
C ASP A 494 4.48 18.74 -4.29
N ASN A 495 4.97 18.46 -3.09
CA ASN A 495 6.39 18.26 -2.80
C ASN A 495 6.93 16.80 -2.80
N PRO A 496 6.21 15.73 -3.25
CA PRO A 496 6.79 14.39 -3.21
C PRO A 496 7.93 14.25 -4.21
N PHE A 497 8.84 13.31 -3.95
CA PHE A 497 9.99 13.03 -4.82
C PHE A 497 10.92 14.25 -4.99
N PRO A 498 11.54 14.75 -3.91
CA PRO A 498 12.44 15.91 -3.97
C PRO A 498 13.67 15.67 -4.87
N TYR A 499 14.00 14.40 -5.13
CA TYR A 499 15.11 13.98 -5.98
C TYR A 499 14.70 13.59 -7.40
N LEU A 500 13.45 13.81 -7.78
CA LEU A 500 12.99 13.62 -9.15
C LEU A 500 13.81 14.48 -10.11
N ASN A 501 14.20 13.89 -11.23
CA ASN A 501 14.79 14.60 -12.34
C ASN A 501 13.99 14.30 -13.62
N TYR A 502 13.42 15.33 -14.24
CA TYR A 502 12.57 15.21 -15.42
C TYR A 502 13.26 14.46 -16.58
N ARG A 503 14.59 14.39 -16.61
CA ARG A 503 15.35 13.64 -17.62
C ARG A 503 15.11 12.13 -17.57
N VAL A 504 14.40 11.61 -16.57
CA VAL A 504 13.87 10.24 -16.64
C VAL A 504 12.91 10.05 -17.83
N PHE A 505 12.26 11.12 -18.30
CA PHE A 505 11.37 11.13 -19.47
C PHE A 505 12.11 11.29 -20.81
N THR A 506 13.43 11.45 -20.83
CA THR A 506 14.21 11.59 -22.09
C THR A 506 14.92 10.29 -22.52
N ARG A 507 14.76 9.22 -21.74
CA ARG A 507 15.44 7.93 -21.94
C ARG A 507 14.65 6.91 -22.75
#